data_AF-A0A1M6D004-F1
#
_entry.id   AF-A0A1M6D004-F1
#
_cell.length_a   1.000
_cell.length_b   1.000
_cell.length_c   1.000
_cell.angle_alpha   90.00
_cell.angle_beta   90.00
_cell.angle_gamma   90.00
#
_symmetry.space_group_name_H-M   'P 1'
#
loop_
_entity.id
_entity.type
_entity.pdbx_description
1 polymer ?
#
loop_
_entity_poly.entity_id
_entity_poly.type
_entity_poly.pdbx_seq_one_letter_code
_entity_poly.pdbx_strand_id
1 'polypeptide(L)'
;MKKLGLTIFLFAITIQFGIGQHKELDSQADFVIAFGSCNKQNNPQPFWEGILQQNPNVFIWGGDIVYADSDDMNKIKNDYAIQNSNKGYQKLKKSVPIMGTWDDHDFGKNDAGVEWEKKKESQQLFLDFFGVPKNDPRRSQEGVYTSEVIEIEKGSIKVITLDTRYFRSPLQRDFSEERRYMPYDNGEGTVLGEKQWQWLEQELENNFSDFLVIVSSIQFLSWEHGFETWGNFPHEVKKLKDLLVKKGVRNAIILSGDRHISEFSMANIEGLKYPLIDFTSSGLTHSYSGYTGEPNQYRVGRVISSTSYGVLKFDLDAYTVTMQMVGDNNIVLQEYKKQYPKD
;
A
#
# COMPACT_ATOMS: atom_id res chain seq x y z
N MET A 1 40.69 49.70 66.26
CA MET A 1 40.42 48.82 65.08
C MET A 1 38.93 48.55 64.99
N LYS A 2 38.19 49.33 64.18
CA LYS A 2 36.75 49.11 63.94
C LYS A 2 36.60 48.48 62.55
N LYS A 3 36.05 47.26 62.51
CA LYS A 3 35.81 46.49 61.27
C LYS A 3 34.60 47.10 60.53
N LEU A 4 34.82 47.44 59.26
CA LEU A 4 33.80 47.88 58.31
C LEU A 4 33.18 46.64 57.66
N GLY A 5 31.88 46.41 57.87
CA GLY A 5 31.13 45.31 57.25
C GLY A 5 30.64 45.72 55.87
N LEU A 6 31.15 45.06 54.82
CA LEU A 6 30.71 45.23 53.44
C LEU A 6 29.47 44.36 53.20
N THR A 7 28.32 44.97 52.95
CA THR A 7 27.08 44.26 52.59
C THR A 7 27.01 44.18 51.06
N ILE A 8 27.14 42.98 50.51
CA ILE A 8 27.01 42.73 49.07
C ILE A 8 25.54 42.41 48.77
N PHE A 9 24.87 43.27 48.01
CA PHE A 9 23.55 42.98 47.43
C PHE A 9 23.75 42.11 46.18
N LEU A 10 23.35 40.83 46.25
CA LEU A 10 23.19 39.99 45.07
C LEU A 10 21.85 40.33 44.40
N PHE A 11 21.89 40.92 43.21
CA PHE A 11 20.73 40.98 42.31
C PHE A 11 20.61 39.63 41.59
N ALA A 12 19.62 38.83 41.97
CA ALA A 12 19.26 37.62 41.24
C ALA A 12 18.43 38.02 40.01
N ILE A 13 19.05 37.97 38.82
CA ILE A 13 18.33 38.06 37.54
C ILE A 13 17.74 36.68 37.28
N THR A 14 16.44 36.52 37.52
CA THR A 14 15.69 35.32 37.11
C THR A 14 15.42 35.41 35.61
N ILE A 15 16.22 34.69 34.81
CA ILE A 15 15.91 34.44 33.40
C ILE A 15 14.83 33.36 33.37
N GLN A 16 13.57 33.75 33.15
CA GLN A 16 12.50 32.82 32.83
C GLN A 16 12.73 32.28 31.41
N PHE A 17 13.29 31.07 31.33
CA PHE A 17 13.15 30.26 30.11
C PHE A 17 11.71 29.78 30.04
N GLY A 18 10.88 30.52 29.29
CA GLY A 18 9.61 30.01 28.81
C GLY A 18 9.89 28.87 27.83
N ILE A 19 9.85 27.63 28.30
CA ILE A 19 9.72 26.47 27.42
C ILE A 19 8.30 26.54 26.88
N GLY A 20 8.13 27.28 25.78
CA GLY A 20 6.96 27.15 24.95
C GLY A 20 6.97 25.75 24.36
N GLN A 21 6.26 24.80 24.99
CA GLN A 21 5.76 23.66 24.25
C GLN A 21 4.81 24.24 23.21
N HIS A 22 5.31 24.46 22.00
CA HIS A 22 4.46 24.44 20.82
C HIS A 22 3.85 23.03 20.78
N LYS A 23 2.69 22.91 21.42
CA LYS A 23 1.75 21.84 21.13
C LYS A 23 1.35 22.13 19.70
N GLU A 24 2.04 21.51 18.72
CA GLU A 24 1.43 21.36 17.41
C GLU A 24 0.04 20.79 17.70
N LEU A 25 -0.99 21.58 17.38
CA LEU A 25 -2.33 21.06 17.29
C LEU A 25 -2.22 19.97 16.24
N ASP A 26 -2.12 18.72 16.70
CA ASP A 26 -2.18 17.54 15.86
C ASP A 26 -3.56 17.63 15.19
N SER A 27 -3.59 18.24 13.98
CA SER A 27 -4.82 18.34 13.20
C SER A 27 -5.24 16.90 12.96
N GLN A 28 -6.38 16.54 13.53
CA GLN A 28 -6.96 15.23 13.30
C GLN A 28 -7.09 15.05 11.78
N ALA A 29 -6.53 13.97 11.25
CA ALA A 29 -6.56 13.69 9.83
C ALA A 29 -8.00 13.74 9.30
N ASP A 30 -8.21 14.36 8.14
CA ASP A 30 -9.50 14.44 7.47
C ASP A 30 -9.93 13.08 6.91
N PHE A 31 -8.94 12.27 6.53
CA PHE A 31 -9.15 10.92 6.02
C PHE A 31 -8.00 10.00 6.39
N VAL A 32 -8.33 8.75 6.73
CA VAL A 32 -7.37 7.72 7.13
C VAL A 32 -7.58 6.45 6.32
N ILE A 33 -6.53 6.02 5.63
CA ILE A 33 -6.44 4.69 5.01
C ILE A 33 -5.57 3.82 5.90
N ALA A 34 -6.06 2.64 6.27
CA ALA A 34 -5.19 1.56 6.75
C ALA A 34 -5.07 0.50 5.65
N PHE A 35 -3.90 -0.11 5.48
CA PHE A 35 -3.71 -1.16 4.47
C PHE A 35 -2.66 -2.18 4.88
N GLY A 36 -2.68 -3.34 4.23
CA GLY A 36 -1.63 -4.33 4.37
C GLY A 36 -1.85 -5.54 3.46
N SER A 37 -0.79 -6.32 3.32
CA SER A 37 -0.79 -7.61 2.62
C SER A 37 -0.08 -8.71 3.42
N CYS A 38 -0.04 -9.92 2.87
CA CYS A 38 0.68 -11.07 3.40
C CYS A 38 0.15 -11.54 4.75
N ASN A 39 -1.14 -11.89 4.72
CA ASN A 39 -1.92 -12.42 5.82
C ASN A 39 -2.13 -13.93 5.64
N LYS A 40 -1.38 -14.73 6.40
CA LYS A 40 -1.59 -16.16 6.50
C LYS A 40 -2.74 -16.45 7.45
N GLN A 41 -3.90 -16.80 6.90
CA GLN A 41 -5.17 -17.02 7.59
C GLN A 41 -5.09 -17.98 8.77
N ASN A 42 -4.16 -18.94 8.72
CA ASN A 42 -3.93 -19.95 9.77
C ASN A 42 -2.95 -19.49 10.87
N ASN A 43 -2.34 -18.31 10.73
CA ASN A 43 -1.44 -17.73 11.73
C ASN A 43 -2.21 -16.74 12.64
N PRO A 44 -1.66 -16.40 13.82
CA PRO A 44 -2.14 -15.26 14.60
C PRO A 44 -2.12 -13.97 13.76
N GLN A 45 -3.17 -13.16 13.90
CA GLN A 45 -3.35 -11.88 13.19
C GLN A 45 -3.45 -10.74 14.22
N PRO A 46 -2.31 -10.18 14.68
CA PRO A 46 -2.28 -9.30 15.84
C PRO A 46 -2.81 -7.89 15.56
N PHE A 47 -2.86 -7.46 14.30
CA PHE A 47 -3.05 -6.05 13.96
C PHE A 47 -4.51 -5.58 13.87
N TRP A 48 -5.52 -6.45 13.92
CA TRP A 48 -6.91 -6.02 13.73
C TRP A 48 -7.38 -4.98 14.75
N GLU A 49 -7.00 -5.15 16.03
CA GLU A 49 -7.34 -4.16 17.06
C GLU A 49 -6.54 -2.87 16.88
N GLY A 50 -5.27 -2.98 16.47
CA GLY A 50 -4.43 -1.82 16.18
C GLY A 50 -4.94 -0.99 15.00
N ILE A 51 -5.32 -1.66 13.91
CA ILE A 51 -5.95 -1.05 12.72
C ILE A 51 -7.24 -0.32 13.12
N LEU A 52 -8.12 -0.96 13.91
CA LEU A 52 -9.35 -0.31 14.39
C LEU A 52 -9.08 0.95 15.22
N GLN A 53 -8.03 0.94 16.05
CA GLN A 53 -7.64 2.10 16.86
C GLN A 53 -7.12 3.29 16.03
N GLN A 54 -6.74 3.07 14.77
CA GLN A 54 -6.42 4.17 13.84
C GLN A 54 -7.67 4.91 13.33
N ASN A 55 -8.88 4.40 13.61
CA ASN A 55 -10.16 4.89 13.09
C ASN A 55 -10.14 5.08 11.55
N PRO A 56 -9.74 4.06 10.76
CA PRO A 56 -9.64 4.20 9.32
C PRO A 56 -11.02 4.42 8.69
N ASN A 57 -11.07 5.30 7.70
CA ASN A 57 -12.24 5.48 6.84
C ASN A 57 -12.39 4.32 5.85
N VAL A 58 -11.27 3.71 5.45
CA VAL A 58 -11.23 2.51 4.60
C VAL A 58 -10.04 1.64 4.99
N PHE A 59 -10.25 0.32 4.98
CA PHE A 59 -9.17 -0.65 5.00
C PHE A 59 -8.95 -1.23 3.60
N ILE A 60 -7.69 -1.32 3.17
CA ILE A 60 -7.32 -1.83 1.85
C ILE A 60 -6.48 -3.10 2.00
N TRP A 61 -6.95 -4.18 1.40
CA TRP A 61 -6.13 -5.36 1.16
C TRP A 61 -5.20 -5.12 -0.04
N GLY A 62 -3.89 -5.22 0.19
CA GLY A 62 -2.86 -5.11 -0.84
C GLY A 62 -2.51 -6.43 -1.52
N GLY A 63 -3.33 -7.47 -1.39
CA GLY A 63 -3.02 -8.84 -1.81
C GLY A 63 -2.56 -9.75 -0.67
N ASP A 64 -2.34 -11.03 -0.98
CA ASP A 64 -2.12 -12.12 -0.03
C ASP A 64 -3.04 -12.06 1.19
N ILE A 65 -4.34 -11.99 0.94
CA ILE A 65 -5.38 -12.04 1.97
C ILE A 65 -5.40 -13.41 2.65
N VAL A 66 -5.15 -14.45 1.85
CA VAL A 66 -5.01 -15.86 2.25
C VAL A 66 -3.87 -16.53 1.49
N TYR A 67 -3.26 -17.55 2.11
CA TYR A 67 -2.25 -18.39 1.48
C TYR A 67 -2.91 -19.66 0.95
N ALA A 68 -3.43 -19.60 -0.28
CA ALA A 68 -4.38 -20.58 -0.79
C ALA A 68 -3.84 -21.52 -1.89
N ASP A 69 -2.56 -21.43 -2.27
CA ASP A 69 -1.89 -22.14 -3.38
C ASP A 69 -2.44 -23.54 -3.65
N SER A 70 -3.31 -23.65 -4.65
CA SER A 70 -4.02 -24.88 -4.98
C SER A 70 -4.82 -24.72 -6.27
N ASP A 71 -4.93 -25.80 -7.03
CA ASP A 71 -5.91 -25.95 -8.11
C ASP A 71 -7.29 -26.46 -7.61
N ASP A 72 -7.41 -26.81 -6.32
CA ASP A 72 -8.68 -27.17 -5.67
C ASP A 72 -9.40 -25.93 -5.14
N MET A 73 -10.47 -25.55 -5.84
CA MET A 73 -11.32 -24.40 -5.49
C MET A 73 -12.02 -24.56 -4.13
N ASN A 74 -12.21 -25.79 -3.63
CA ASN A 74 -12.74 -25.98 -2.28
C ASN A 74 -11.73 -25.57 -1.22
N LYS A 75 -10.43 -25.83 -1.44
CA LYS A 75 -9.38 -25.37 -0.54
C LYS A 75 -9.32 -23.85 -0.53
N ILE A 76 -9.27 -23.19 -1.69
CA ILE A 76 -9.26 -21.71 -1.76
C ILE A 76 -10.49 -21.12 -1.06
N LYS A 77 -11.68 -21.68 -1.32
CA LYS A 77 -12.92 -21.26 -0.66
C LYS A 77 -12.84 -21.42 0.87
N ASN A 78 -12.30 -22.53 1.35
CA ASN A 78 -12.14 -22.78 2.78
C ASN A 78 -11.13 -21.82 3.42
N ASP A 79 -10.03 -21.49 2.73
CA ASP A 79 -9.04 -20.53 3.21
C ASP A 79 -9.65 -19.13 3.37
N TYR A 80 -10.45 -18.67 2.40
CA TYR A 80 -11.23 -17.44 2.55
C TYR A 80 -12.25 -17.52 3.69
N ALA A 81 -12.87 -18.68 3.91
CA ALA A 81 -13.81 -18.88 5.02
C ALA A 81 -13.10 -18.80 6.38
N ILE A 82 -11.88 -19.33 6.50
CA ILE A 82 -11.05 -19.20 7.70
C ILE A 82 -10.77 -17.73 7.98
N GLN A 83 -10.34 -16.97 6.97
CA GLN A 83 -10.09 -15.53 7.14
C GLN A 83 -11.36 -14.78 7.55
N ASN A 84 -12.48 -15.05 6.87
CA ASN A 84 -13.77 -14.46 7.21
C ASN A 84 -14.26 -14.88 8.62
N SER A 85 -13.80 -15.99 9.19
CA SER A 85 -14.16 -16.39 10.56
C SER A 85 -13.36 -15.67 11.65
N ASN A 86 -12.26 -14.98 11.30
CA ASN A 86 -11.42 -14.27 12.26
C ASN A 86 -12.22 -13.15 12.95
N LYS A 87 -12.28 -13.18 14.28
CA LYS A 87 -13.08 -12.24 15.09
C LYS A 87 -12.61 -10.79 14.95
N GLY A 88 -11.31 -10.55 14.85
CA GLY A 88 -10.74 -9.22 14.66
C GLY A 88 -11.13 -8.64 13.30
N TYR A 89 -10.95 -9.44 12.25
CA TYR A 89 -11.34 -9.05 10.90
C TYR A 89 -12.86 -8.85 10.76
N GLN A 90 -13.69 -9.66 11.43
CA GLN A 90 -15.14 -9.47 11.48
C GLN A 90 -15.55 -8.15 12.16
N LYS A 91 -14.84 -7.71 13.21
CA LYS A 91 -15.08 -6.39 13.81
C LYS A 91 -14.75 -5.27 12.81
N LEU A 92 -13.65 -5.41 12.07
CA LEU A 92 -13.25 -4.47 11.01
C LEU A 92 -14.32 -4.40 9.90
N LYS A 93 -14.70 -5.53 9.30
CA LYS A 93 -15.72 -5.60 8.23
C LYS A 93 -17.06 -4.97 8.60
N LYS A 94 -17.44 -5.02 9.88
CA LYS A 94 -18.71 -4.43 10.35
C LYS A 94 -18.67 -2.92 10.49
N SER A 95 -17.48 -2.33 10.60
CA SER A 95 -17.30 -0.94 11.03
C SER A 95 -16.60 -0.09 9.99
N VAL A 96 -15.83 -0.70 9.09
CA VAL A 96 -14.95 -0.02 8.13
C VAL A 96 -15.19 -0.60 6.73
N PRO A 97 -15.47 0.24 5.72
CA PRO A 97 -15.44 -0.16 4.32
C PRO A 97 -14.14 -0.87 3.95
N ILE A 98 -14.22 -1.93 3.16
CA ILE A 98 -13.04 -2.70 2.73
C ILE A 98 -12.96 -2.72 1.22
N MET A 99 -11.81 -2.28 0.71
CA MET A 99 -11.39 -2.44 -0.68
C MET A 99 -10.18 -3.36 -0.76
N GLY A 100 -9.80 -3.76 -1.97
CA GLY A 100 -8.53 -4.44 -2.17
C GLY A 100 -8.41 -5.17 -3.48
N THR A 101 -7.29 -5.86 -3.61
CA THR A 101 -6.99 -6.80 -4.68
C THR A 101 -6.41 -8.09 -4.08
N TRP A 102 -6.20 -9.09 -4.92
CA TRP A 102 -5.46 -10.31 -4.58
C TRP A 102 -3.97 -10.19 -4.89
N ASP A 103 -3.19 -11.16 -4.43
CA ASP A 103 -1.88 -11.48 -5.01
C ASP A 103 -1.83 -12.95 -5.47
N ASP A 104 -0.65 -13.51 -5.76
CA ASP A 104 -0.49 -14.88 -6.27
C ASP A 104 -1.06 -15.97 -5.35
N HIS A 105 -0.90 -15.82 -4.03
CA HIS A 105 -1.37 -16.84 -3.11
C HIS A 105 -2.91 -16.89 -3.03
N ASP A 106 -3.58 -15.73 -3.11
CA ASP A 106 -5.03 -15.60 -3.24
C ASP A 106 -5.51 -16.05 -4.62
N PHE A 107 -4.75 -15.69 -5.66
CA PHE A 107 -4.99 -16.06 -7.04
C PHE A 107 -5.03 -17.57 -7.16
N GLY A 108 -4.13 -18.27 -6.46
CA GLY A 108 -4.17 -19.72 -6.25
C GLY A 108 -2.89 -20.44 -6.65
N LYS A 109 -1.83 -19.71 -7.04
CA LYS A 109 -0.53 -20.29 -7.36
C LYS A 109 0.57 -19.24 -7.34
N ASN A 110 1.60 -19.47 -6.52
CA ASN A 110 2.80 -18.65 -6.42
C ASN A 110 3.36 -18.19 -7.78
N ASP A 111 3.61 -16.88 -7.89
CA ASP A 111 4.04 -16.13 -9.08
C ASP A 111 3.32 -16.45 -10.39
N ALA A 112 2.10 -16.97 -10.36
CA ALA A 112 1.38 -17.31 -11.58
C ALA A 112 0.67 -16.10 -12.18
N GLY A 113 0.60 -16.06 -13.51
CA GLY A 113 -0.15 -15.07 -14.26
C GLY A 113 -1.20 -15.70 -15.17
N VAL A 114 -1.21 -15.28 -16.43
CA VAL A 114 -2.17 -15.69 -17.46
C VAL A 114 -2.19 -17.21 -17.67
N GLU A 115 -1.07 -17.90 -17.42
CA GLU A 115 -0.86 -19.34 -17.58
C GLU A 115 -1.58 -20.20 -16.54
N TRP A 116 -2.15 -19.61 -15.49
CA TRP A 116 -2.93 -20.36 -14.51
C TRP A 116 -4.39 -20.51 -14.94
N GLU A 117 -4.80 -21.75 -15.21
CA GLU A 117 -6.09 -22.06 -15.84
C GLU A 117 -7.32 -21.78 -14.97
N LYS A 118 -7.15 -21.77 -13.64
CA LYS A 118 -8.24 -21.65 -12.65
C LYS A 118 -8.61 -20.21 -12.28
N LYS A 119 -8.02 -19.21 -12.96
CA LYS A 119 -8.16 -17.77 -12.62
C LYS A 119 -9.59 -17.27 -12.59
N LYS A 120 -10.44 -17.81 -13.45
CA LYS A 120 -11.86 -17.44 -13.53
C LYS A 120 -12.62 -17.94 -12.31
N GLU A 121 -12.37 -19.18 -11.88
CA GLU A 121 -12.98 -19.77 -10.70
C GLU A 121 -12.50 -19.09 -9.42
N SER A 122 -11.19 -18.83 -9.29
CA SER A 122 -10.63 -18.10 -8.16
C SER A 122 -11.18 -16.68 -8.06
N GLN A 123 -11.36 -15.98 -9.19
CA GLN A 123 -12.00 -14.66 -9.23
C GLN A 123 -13.36 -14.68 -8.55
N GLN A 124 -14.17 -15.72 -8.79
CA GLN A 124 -15.48 -15.80 -8.16
C GLN A 124 -15.39 -16.00 -6.64
N LEU A 125 -14.41 -16.77 -6.16
CA LEU A 125 -14.19 -16.95 -4.72
C LEU A 125 -13.68 -15.67 -4.04
N PHE A 126 -12.79 -14.93 -4.70
CA PHE A 126 -12.36 -13.61 -4.24
C PHE A 126 -13.55 -12.65 -4.13
N LEU A 127 -14.36 -12.55 -5.19
CA LEU A 127 -15.54 -11.69 -5.21
C LEU A 127 -16.59 -12.15 -4.16
N ASP A 128 -16.74 -13.45 -3.90
CA ASP A 128 -17.55 -13.97 -2.81
C ASP A 128 -17.03 -13.56 -1.43
N PHE A 129 -15.71 -13.58 -1.22
CA PHE A 129 -15.08 -13.16 0.03
C PHE A 129 -15.35 -11.67 0.33
N PHE A 130 -15.31 -10.81 -0.69
CA PHE A 130 -15.68 -9.40 -0.62
C PHE A 130 -17.20 -9.15 -0.59
N GLY A 131 -18.02 -10.19 -0.76
CA GLY A 131 -19.49 -10.05 -0.76
C GLY A 131 -20.03 -9.29 -1.97
N VAL A 132 -19.30 -9.31 -3.09
CA VAL A 132 -19.69 -8.61 -4.32
C VAL A 132 -21.00 -9.20 -4.85
N PRO A 133 -22.04 -8.38 -5.12
CA PRO A 133 -23.34 -8.87 -5.59
C PRO A 133 -23.24 -9.71 -6.88
N LYS A 134 -24.18 -10.64 -7.06
CA LYS A 134 -24.18 -11.53 -8.24
C LYS A 134 -24.39 -10.81 -9.57
N ASN A 135 -25.00 -9.63 -9.55
CA ASN A 135 -25.27 -8.78 -10.71
C ASN A 135 -24.22 -7.66 -10.88
N ASP A 136 -23.19 -7.62 -10.05
CA ASP A 136 -22.10 -6.65 -10.17
C ASP A 136 -21.28 -6.92 -11.46
N PRO A 137 -20.93 -5.89 -12.25
CA PRO A 137 -20.15 -6.07 -13.48
C PRO A 137 -18.85 -6.85 -13.28
N ARG A 138 -18.23 -6.76 -12.09
CA ARG A 138 -17.00 -7.50 -11.75
C ARG A 138 -17.16 -9.01 -11.82
N ARG A 139 -18.39 -9.53 -11.71
CA ARG A 139 -18.69 -10.96 -11.87
C ARG A 139 -18.52 -11.45 -13.31
N SER A 140 -18.66 -10.55 -14.27
CA SER A 140 -18.53 -10.81 -15.71
C SER A 140 -17.26 -10.25 -16.35
N GLN A 141 -16.60 -9.30 -15.68
CA GLN A 141 -15.32 -8.77 -16.15
C GLN A 141 -14.21 -9.82 -15.95
N GLU A 142 -13.09 -9.63 -16.62
CA GLU A 142 -11.89 -10.42 -16.43
C GLU A 142 -10.95 -9.70 -15.46
N GLY A 143 -10.61 -10.31 -14.33
CA GLY A 143 -9.81 -9.70 -13.25
C GLY A 143 -10.65 -9.02 -12.16
N VAL A 144 -10.02 -8.71 -11.02
CA VAL A 144 -10.69 -8.18 -9.81
C VAL A 144 -10.55 -6.67 -9.62
N TYR A 145 -9.98 -5.97 -10.59
CA TYR A 145 -9.73 -4.54 -10.50
C TYR A 145 -11.01 -3.71 -10.36
N THR A 146 -10.93 -2.64 -9.59
CA THR A 146 -12.07 -1.74 -9.34
C THR A 146 -11.60 -0.36 -8.89
N SER A 147 -12.51 0.59 -8.81
CA SER A 147 -12.22 1.94 -8.35
C SER A 147 -13.40 2.49 -7.54
N GLU A 148 -13.09 3.44 -6.66
CA GLU A 148 -14.08 4.21 -5.93
C GLU A 148 -13.57 5.64 -5.73
N VAL A 149 -14.44 6.63 -5.95
CA VAL A 149 -14.18 8.02 -5.57
C VAL A 149 -14.84 8.27 -4.23
N ILE A 150 -14.03 8.65 -3.25
CA ILE A 150 -14.49 8.93 -1.89
C ILE A 150 -14.54 10.44 -1.73
N GLU A 151 -15.75 10.98 -1.75
CA GLU A 151 -16.03 12.40 -1.52
C GLU A 151 -16.02 12.69 -0.01
N ILE A 152 -15.27 13.70 0.39
CA ILE A 152 -15.21 14.23 1.75
C ILE A 152 -15.43 15.74 1.73
N GLU A 153 -15.85 16.33 2.84
CA GLU A 153 -16.26 17.75 2.87
C GLU A 153 -15.17 18.70 2.32
N LYS A 154 -13.90 18.34 2.50
CA LYS A 154 -12.73 19.15 2.12
C LYS A 154 -12.08 18.77 0.79
N GLY A 155 -12.61 17.78 0.06
CA GLY A 155 -12.03 17.32 -1.20
C GLY A 155 -12.38 15.87 -1.53
N SER A 156 -11.61 15.22 -2.39
CA SER A 156 -11.86 13.82 -2.73
C SER A 156 -10.61 12.99 -2.96
N ILE A 157 -10.74 11.70 -2.68
CA ILE A 157 -9.69 10.70 -2.85
C ILE A 157 -10.25 9.60 -3.73
N LYS A 158 -9.62 9.37 -4.89
CA LYS A 158 -9.91 8.20 -5.71
C LYS A 158 -9.01 7.05 -5.29
N VAL A 159 -9.59 5.89 -5.03
CA VAL A 159 -8.87 4.64 -4.82
C VAL A 159 -9.08 3.76 -6.03
N ILE A 160 -7.99 3.27 -6.61
CA ILE A 160 -7.99 2.29 -7.71
C ILE A 160 -7.27 1.05 -7.21
N THR A 161 -7.92 -0.12 -7.28
CA THR A 161 -7.26 -1.41 -7.07
C THR A 161 -6.96 -2.05 -8.42
N LEU A 162 -5.68 -2.30 -8.68
CA LEU A 162 -5.22 -3.00 -9.86
C LEU A 162 -5.25 -4.51 -9.61
N ASP A 163 -5.09 -5.27 -10.69
CA ASP A 163 -5.00 -6.72 -10.70
C ASP A 163 -3.75 -7.06 -11.48
N THR A 164 -2.68 -7.37 -10.76
CA THR A 164 -1.36 -7.64 -11.33
C THR A 164 -1.13 -9.14 -11.58
N ARG A 165 -2.21 -9.94 -11.63
CA ARG A 165 -2.16 -11.40 -11.84
C ARG A 165 -2.93 -11.85 -13.08
N TYR A 166 -4.21 -11.47 -13.21
CA TYR A 166 -5.14 -12.10 -14.16
C TYR A 166 -4.66 -12.09 -15.62
N PHE A 167 -4.05 -10.98 -16.04
CA PHE A 167 -3.54 -10.77 -17.40
C PHE A 167 -2.01 -10.85 -17.50
N ARG A 168 -1.30 -10.91 -16.37
CA ARG A 168 0.14 -10.79 -16.35
C ARG A 168 0.77 -11.92 -17.16
N SER A 169 1.71 -11.59 -18.04
CA SER A 169 2.50 -12.61 -18.74
C SER A 169 3.37 -13.40 -17.77
N PRO A 170 3.74 -14.66 -18.06
CA PRO A 170 4.61 -15.45 -17.18
C PRO A 170 5.90 -14.70 -16.82
N LEU A 171 6.45 -14.90 -15.62
CA LEU A 171 7.75 -14.29 -15.30
C LEU A 171 8.88 -15.02 -16.04
N GLN A 172 9.90 -14.27 -16.47
CA GLN A 172 11.11 -14.86 -17.05
C GLN A 172 12.07 -15.29 -15.95
N ARG A 173 12.30 -16.60 -15.83
CA ARG A 173 13.27 -17.13 -14.88
C ARG A 173 14.68 -16.70 -15.27
N ASP A 174 15.43 -16.22 -14.29
CA ASP A 174 16.87 -16.02 -14.44
C ASP A 174 17.61 -17.31 -14.04
N PHE A 175 18.52 -17.78 -14.90
CA PHE A 175 19.32 -18.99 -14.69
C PHE A 175 20.75 -18.70 -14.19
N SER A 176 21.11 -17.43 -13.98
CA SER A 176 22.42 -16.99 -13.47
C SER A 176 22.57 -17.10 -11.94
N GLU A 177 21.50 -17.45 -11.22
CA GLU A 177 21.40 -17.51 -9.75
C GLU A 177 21.52 -16.16 -9.00
N GLU A 178 21.79 -15.04 -9.70
CA GLU A 178 21.87 -13.70 -9.08
C GLU A 178 20.50 -13.13 -8.68
N ARG A 179 19.44 -13.58 -9.37
CA ARG A 179 18.05 -13.17 -9.17
C ARG A 179 17.12 -14.32 -9.51
N ARG A 180 15.85 -14.26 -9.07
CA ARG A 180 14.83 -15.26 -9.41
C ARG A 180 14.26 -15.01 -10.81
N TYR A 181 14.03 -13.73 -11.12
CA TYR A 181 13.41 -13.29 -12.36
C TYR A 181 14.21 -12.20 -13.07
N MET A 182 14.39 -12.35 -14.37
CA MET A 182 14.97 -11.32 -15.23
C MET A 182 13.86 -10.45 -15.84
N PRO A 183 14.13 -9.17 -16.14
CA PRO A 183 13.17 -8.32 -16.83
C PRO A 183 13.00 -8.77 -18.28
N TYR A 184 11.78 -8.60 -18.80
CA TYR A 184 11.52 -8.70 -20.23
C TYR A 184 12.31 -7.65 -21.01
N ASP A 185 12.68 -7.99 -22.24
CA ASP A 185 13.08 -7.00 -23.23
C ASP A 185 11.93 -6.03 -23.52
N ASN A 186 12.26 -4.78 -23.84
CA ASN A 186 11.27 -3.72 -23.96
C ASN A 186 10.17 -4.06 -24.99
N GLY A 187 8.92 -4.03 -24.54
CA GLY A 187 7.73 -4.21 -25.37
C GLY A 187 7.16 -5.63 -25.38
N GLU A 188 7.80 -6.57 -24.68
CA GLU A 188 7.31 -7.94 -24.55
C GLU A 188 6.57 -8.18 -23.23
N GLY A 189 5.48 -8.95 -23.27
CA GLY A 189 4.68 -9.25 -22.09
C GLY A 189 3.88 -8.04 -21.57
N THR A 190 3.13 -8.26 -20.49
CA THR A 190 2.28 -7.24 -19.87
C THR A 190 2.00 -7.58 -18.41
N VAL A 191 1.68 -6.55 -17.60
CA VAL A 191 1.18 -6.73 -16.23
C VAL A 191 -0.35 -6.70 -16.22
N LEU A 192 -0.92 -5.60 -16.72
CA LEU A 192 -2.37 -5.38 -16.66
C LEU A 192 -3.11 -5.95 -17.88
N GLY A 193 -2.43 -6.18 -18.99
CA GLY A 193 -3.07 -6.55 -20.25
C GLY A 193 -3.92 -5.43 -20.84
N GLU A 194 -4.32 -5.62 -22.10
CA GLU A 194 -4.98 -4.56 -22.88
C GLU A 194 -6.29 -4.07 -22.23
N LYS A 195 -7.12 -5.00 -21.76
CA LYS A 195 -8.44 -4.69 -21.19
C LYS A 195 -8.36 -3.80 -19.96
N GLN A 196 -7.50 -4.15 -19.01
CA GLN A 196 -7.36 -3.36 -17.80
C GLN A 196 -6.59 -2.06 -18.05
N TRP A 197 -5.65 -2.02 -18.99
CA TRP A 197 -5.01 -0.77 -19.40
C TRP A 197 -6.02 0.22 -19.99
N GLN A 198 -6.91 -0.24 -20.87
CA GLN A 198 -7.97 0.59 -21.43
C GLN A 198 -8.92 1.07 -20.33
N TRP A 199 -9.31 0.19 -19.41
CA TRP A 199 -10.11 0.58 -18.25
C TRP A 199 -9.42 1.63 -17.38
N LEU A 200 -8.13 1.44 -17.05
CA LEU A 200 -7.37 2.38 -16.23
C LEU A 200 -7.23 3.75 -16.91
N GLU A 201 -6.99 3.80 -18.22
CA GLU A 201 -6.96 5.05 -18.96
C GLU A 201 -8.32 5.79 -18.89
N GLN A 202 -9.43 5.05 -19.01
CA GLN A 202 -10.78 5.63 -18.88
C GLN A 202 -11.06 6.15 -17.47
N GLU A 203 -10.65 5.42 -16.44
CA GLU A 203 -10.77 5.84 -15.04
C GLU A 203 -10.02 7.15 -14.77
N LEU A 204 -8.98 7.46 -15.53
CA LEU A 204 -8.17 8.66 -15.38
C LEU A 204 -8.55 9.81 -16.33
N GLU A 205 -9.39 9.57 -17.36
CA GLU A 205 -9.76 10.58 -18.37
C GLU A 205 -10.41 11.84 -17.76
N ASN A 206 -11.16 11.68 -16.67
CA ASN A 206 -11.86 12.77 -15.98
C ASN A 206 -11.69 12.67 -14.46
N ASN A 207 -10.54 12.18 -14.00
CA ASN A 207 -10.28 12.14 -12.56
C ASN A 207 -9.88 13.52 -12.04
N PHE A 208 -10.79 14.16 -11.30
CA PHE A 208 -10.56 15.47 -10.67
C PHE A 208 -10.23 15.38 -9.17
N SER A 209 -10.11 14.17 -8.63
CA SER A 209 -9.84 13.94 -7.21
C SER A 209 -8.54 14.59 -6.76
N ASP A 210 -8.51 15.10 -5.53
CA ASP A 210 -7.34 15.78 -4.96
C ASP A 210 -6.16 14.83 -4.77
N PHE A 211 -6.45 13.56 -4.49
CA PHE A 211 -5.47 12.48 -4.42
C PHE A 211 -5.96 11.25 -5.20
N LEU A 212 -5.00 10.52 -5.75
CA LEU A 212 -5.21 9.18 -6.32
C LEU A 212 -4.37 8.17 -5.53
N VAL A 213 -5.02 7.14 -4.99
CA VAL A 213 -4.35 5.99 -4.39
C VAL A 213 -4.48 4.80 -5.33
N ILE A 214 -3.35 4.29 -5.83
CA ILE A 214 -3.29 3.13 -6.71
C ILE A 214 -2.76 1.94 -5.90
N VAL A 215 -3.53 0.87 -5.82
CA VAL A 215 -3.17 -0.35 -5.09
C VAL A 215 -2.68 -1.38 -6.10
N SER A 216 -1.42 -1.74 -6.00
CA SER A 216 -0.76 -2.83 -6.74
C SER A 216 -0.47 -3.96 -5.77
N SER A 217 -0.59 -5.24 -6.17
CA SER A 217 -0.23 -6.32 -5.25
C SER A 217 1.30 -6.45 -5.07
N ILE A 218 2.04 -6.17 -6.14
CA ILE A 218 3.51 -6.21 -6.19
C ILE A 218 4.14 -4.80 -6.21
N GLN A 219 5.41 -4.69 -5.85
CA GLN A 219 6.14 -3.41 -5.85
C GLN A 219 6.23 -2.78 -7.23
N PHE A 220 6.08 -1.45 -7.30
CA PHE A 220 6.12 -0.68 -8.54
C PHE A 220 7.49 -0.01 -8.77
N LEU A 221 8.02 0.68 -7.75
CA LEU A 221 9.30 1.41 -7.86
C LEU A 221 10.50 0.56 -7.47
N SER A 222 10.40 -0.25 -6.41
CA SER A 222 11.49 -1.13 -5.98
C SER A 222 11.54 -2.35 -6.91
N TRP A 223 12.63 -2.52 -7.66
CA TRP A 223 12.75 -3.59 -8.66
C TRP A 223 14.09 -4.31 -8.70
N GLU A 224 15.13 -3.78 -8.04
CA GLU A 224 16.50 -4.29 -8.16
C GLU A 224 16.73 -5.60 -7.38
N HIS A 225 15.80 -5.99 -6.52
CA HIS A 225 15.90 -7.17 -5.64
C HIS A 225 15.70 -8.52 -6.37
N GLY A 226 15.33 -8.52 -7.64
CA GLY A 226 15.33 -9.74 -8.47
C GLY A 226 14.18 -10.74 -8.22
N PHE A 227 13.17 -10.34 -7.44
CA PHE A 227 11.91 -11.07 -7.27
C PHE A 227 10.81 -10.45 -8.14
N GLU A 228 9.57 -10.89 -7.97
CA GLU A 228 8.45 -10.37 -8.74
C GLU A 228 8.15 -8.90 -8.41
N THR A 229 8.07 -8.07 -9.45
CA THR A 229 7.77 -6.63 -9.39
C THR A 229 7.23 -6.16 -10.74
N TRP A 230 6.74 -4.93 -10.81
CA TRP A 230 6.51 -4.29 -12.10
C TRP A 230 7.79 -4.14 -12.94
N GLY A 231 8.96 -4.06 -12.30
CA GLY A 231 10.25 -3.95 -12.99
C GLY A 231 10.63 -5.20 -13.79
N ASN A 232 9.93 -6.32 -13.63
CA ASN A 232 10.03 -7.42 -14.59
C ASN A 232 9.47 -7.06 -15.98
N PHE A 233 8.67 -5.98 -16.08
CA PHE A 233 8.09 -5.45 -17.31
C PHE A 233 8.41 -3.94 -17.45
N PRO A 234 9.64 -3.56 -17.80
CA PRO A 234 10.08 -2.16 -17.78
C PRO A 234 9.22 -1.21 -18.62
N HIS A 235 8.69 -1.67 -19.75
CA HIS A 235 7.78 -0.90 -20.61
C HIS A 235 6.42 -0.64 -19.96
N GLU A 236 5.92 -1.54 -19.10
CA GLU A 236 4.67 -1.34 -18.35
C GLU A 236 4.85 -0.32 -17.22
N VAL A 237 6.03 -0.30 -16.57
CA VAL A 237 6.42 0.77 -15.62
C VAL A 237 6.41 2.13 -16.32
N LYS A 238 7.05 2.21 -17.49
CA LYS A 238 7.06 3.43 -18.30
C LYS A 238 5.64 3.85 -18.68
N LYS A 239 4.81 2.89 -19.13
CA LYS A 239 3.42 3.14 -19.53
C LYS A 239 2.57 3.71 -18.39
N LEU A 240 2.70 3.21 -17.16
CA LEU A 240 1.97 3.78 -16.01
C LEU A 240 2.44 5.22 -15.73
N LYS A 241 3.75 5.45 -15.67
CA LYS A 241 4.33 6.79 -15.46
C LYS A 241 3.86 7.79 -16.51
N ASP A 242 3.94 7.41 -17.79
CA ASP A 242 3.49 8.23 -18.91
C ASP A 242 1.98 8.51 -18.84
N LEU A 243 1.17 7.52 -18.44
CA LEU A 243 -0.27 7.69 -18.30
C LEU A 243 -0.61 8.70 -17.20
N LEU A 244 0.04 8.63 -16.04
CA LEU A 244 -0.15 9.60 -14.94
C LEU A 244 0.18 11.04 -15.39
N VAL A 245 1.27 11.20 -16.16
CA VAL A 245 1.67 12.50 -16.73
C VAL A 245 0.66 12.97 -17.78
N LYS A 246 0.32 12.10 -18.75
CA LYS A 246 -0.61 12.40 -19.85
C LYS A 246 -1.98 12.83 -19.35
N LYS A 247 -2.47 12.21 -18.27
CA LYS A 247 -3.78 12.51 -17.66
C LYS A 247 -3.72 13.63 -16.63
N GLY A 248 -2.54 14.22 -16.36
CA GLY A 248 -2.40 15.29 -15.38
C GLY A 248 -2.87 14.88 -13.99
N VAL A 249 -2.68 13.61 -13.61
CA VAL A 249 -3.17 13.06 -12.35
C VAL A 249 -2.62 13.86 -11.17
N ARG A 250 -3.50 14.27 -10.26
CA ARG A 250 -3.13 14.98 -9.02
C ARG A 250 -2.73 13.99 -7.94
N ASN A 251 -1.54 14.22 -7.36
CA ASN A 251 -1.07 13.63 -6.11
C ASN A 251 -1.25 12.11 -5.99
N ALA A 252 -0.76 11.37 -6.98
CA ALA A 252 -0.79 9.91 -6.96
C ALA A 252 0.15 9.30 -5.90
N ILE A 253 -0.34 8.28 -5.19
CA ILE A 253 0.40 7.43 -4.25
C ILE A 253 0.13 5.98 -4.62
N ILE A 254 1.17 5.16 -4.71
CA ILE A 254 1.08 3.72 -4.94
C ILE A 254 1.19 2.99 -3.60
N LEU A 255 0.33 2.00 -3.37
CA LEU A 255 0.43 1.05 -2.27
C LEU A 255 0.81 -0.32 -2.86
N SER A 256 1.75 -1.02 -2.21
CA SER A 256 2.25 -2.32 -2.69
C SER A 256 2.42 -3.37 -1.57
N GLY A 257 2.53 -4.64 -1.98
CA GLY A 257 2.59 -5.82 -1.13
C GLY A 257 3.73 -6.80 -1.47
N ASP A 258 3.43 -8.12 -1.47
CA ASP A 258 4.28 -9.28 -1.82
C ASP A 258 5.52 -9.57 -0.93
N ARG A 259 6.30 -8.55 -0.57
CA ARG A 259 7.71 -8.73 -0.21
C ARG A 259 8.03 -9.21 1.20
N HIS A 260 7.04 -9.34 2.08
CA HIS A 260 7.20 -9.61 3.51
C HIS A 260 8.08 -8.56 4.24
N ILE A 261 8.17 -7.35 3.70
CA ILE A 261 8.81 -6.18 4.32
C ILE A 261 7.90 -4.95 4.18
N SER A 262 8.22 -3.89 4.92
CA SER A 262 7.68 -2.55 4.62
C SER A 262 8.81 -1.59 4.27
N GLU A 263 8.62 -0.82 3.20
CA GLU A 263 9.56 0.24 2.79
C GLU A 263 8.85 1.36 2.05
N PHE A 264 9.49 2.53 1.98
CA PHE A 264 9.06 3.62 1.11
C PHE A 264 10.03 3.71 -0.07
N SER A 265 9.46 3.84 -1.27
CA SER A 265 10.21 4.23 -2.47
C SER A 265 9.65 5.54 -3.02
N MET A 266 10.52 6.42 -3.51
CA MET A 266 10.13 7.71 -4.05
C MET A 266 10.92 8.05 -5.32
N ALA A 267 10.22 8.43 -6.38
CA ALA A 267 10.84 8.87 -7.63
C ALA A 267 10.24 10.20 -8.10
N ASN A 268 11.09 11.10 -8.59
CA ASN A 268 10.64 12.27 -9.33
C ASN A 268 10.40 11.85 -10.79
N ILE A 269 9.16 12.03 -11.26
CA ILE A 269 8.78 11.71 -12.64
C ILE A 269 8.67 13.01 -13.42
N GLU A 270 9.37 13.12 -14.54
CA GLU A 270 9.28 14.28 -15.42
C GLU A 270 7.82 14.49 -15.87
N GLY A 271 7.31 15.71 -15.69
CA GLY A 271 5.92 16.06 -16.00
C GLY A 271 4.95 15.97 -14.81
N LEU A 272 5.29 15.29 -13.71
CA LEU A 272 4.51 15.35 -12.46
C LEU A 272 4.99 16.50 -11.57
N LYS A 273 4.04 17.20 -10.92
CA LYS A 273 4.33 18.28 -9.97
C LYS A 273 4.69 17.78 -8.55
N TYR A 274 4.64 16.48 -8.34
CA TYR A 274 4.86 15.80 -7.06
C TYR A 274 5.72 14.56 -7.29
N PRO A 275 6.47 14.09 -6.28
CA PRO A 275 7.15 12.81 -6.38
C PRO A 275 6.13 11.67 -6.30
N LEU A 276 6.31 10.66 -7.14
CA LEU A 276 5.53 9.43 -7.06
C LEU A 276 6.10 8.58 -5.90
N ILE A 277 5.24 8.26 -4.94
CA ILE A 277 5.58 7.39 -3.81
C ILE A 277 5.00 6.01 -4.06
N ASP A 278 5.78 4.97 -3.76
CA ASP A 278 5.35 3.59 -3.63
C ASP A 278 5.60 3.15 -2.18
N PHE A 279 4.51 2.95 -1.44
CA PHE A 279 4.51 2.53 -0.05
C PHE A 279 4.18 1.03 0.03
N THR A 280 5.20 0.22 0.25
CA THR A 280 5.05 -1.21 0.50
C THR A 280 4.73 -1.47 1.96
N SER A 281 3.65 -2.21 2.24
CA SER A 281 3.33 -2.74 3.57
C SER A 281 2.92 -4.20 3.49
N SER A 282 3.93 -5.08 3.52
CA SER A 282 3.77 -6.51 3.33
C SER A 282 4.26 -7.26 4.55
N GLY A 283 3.35 -7.70 5.41
CA GLY A 283 3.75 -8.46 6.59
C GLY A 283 2.76 -8.44 7.75
N LEU A 284 1.47 -8.61 7.46
CA LEU A 284 0.43 -8.62 8.50
C LEU A 284 0.57 -9.78 9.49
N THR A 285 1.17 -10.90 9.08
CA THR A 285 1.28 -12.10 9.93
C THR A 285 2.69 -12.68 10.01
N HIS A 286 3.55 -12.34 9.05
CA HIS A 286 4.95 -12.77 9.00
C HIS A 286 5.75 -11.78 8.15
N SER A 287 7.06 -11.76 8.37
CA SER A 287 7.98 -10.88 7.66
C SER A 287 9.21 -11.66 7.18
N TYR A 288 9.99 -11.05 6.29
CA TYR A 288 11.29 -11.56 5.88
C TYR A 288 12.34 -11.28 6.96
N SER A 289 12.29 -12.05 8.06
CA SER A 289 13.16 -11.86 9.23
C SER A 289 14.64 -12.08 8.94
N GLY A 290 14.98 -12.77 7.85
CA GLY A 290 16.34 -13.01 7.38
C GLY A 290 16.91 -11.90 6.49
N TYR A 291 16.21 -10.77 6.35
CA TYR A 291 16.62 -9.67 5.48
C TYR A 291 18.00 -9.12 5.85
N THR A 292 18.94 -9.20 4.90
CA THR A 292 20.32 -8.67 5.04
C THR A 292 20.57 -7.41 4.21
N GLY A 293 19.59 -6.97 3.43
CA GLY A 293 19.72 -5.83 2.51
C GLY A 293 19.38 -6.19 1.07
N GLU A 294 18.68 -5.29 0.39
CA GLU A 294 18.34 -5.35 -1.04
C GLU A 294 18.56 -3.96 -1.66
N PRO A 295 19.17 -3.85 -2.85
CA PRO A 295 19.30 -2.57 -3.54
C PRO A 295 17.91 -1.99 -3.87
N ASN A 296 17.78 -0.67 -3.70
CA ASN A 296 16.63 0.10 -4.15
C ASN A 296 17.06 1.57 -4.24
N GLN A 297 17.34 2.02 -5.46
CA GLN A 297 17.76 3.39 -5.76
C GLN A 297 16.73 4.46 -5.38
N TYR A 298 15.46 4.07 -5.19
CA TYR A 298 14.37 4.96 -4.83
C TYR A 298 14.06 4.97 -3.32
N ARG A 299 14.79 4.20 -2.51
CA ARG A 299 14.46 4.01 -1.09
C ARG A 299 14.49 5.33 -0.31
N VAL A 300 13.46 5.51 0.51
CA VAL A 300 13.39 6.58 1.51
C VAL A 300 13.30 5.93 2.90
N GLY A 301 14.22 6.32 3.79
CA GLY A 301 14.30 5.73 5.13
C GLY A 301 14.93 4.34 5.13
N ARG A 302 14.55 3.51 6.10
CA ARG A 302 15.01 2.12 6.25
C ARG A 302 13.92 1.13 5.88
N VAL A 303 14.34 -0.11 5.58
CA VAL A 303 13.45 -1.25 5.46
C VAL A 303 13.03 -1.74 6.84
N ILE A 304 11.75 -2.03 6.99
CA ILE A 304 11.17 -2.70 8.16
C ILE A 304 10.96 -4.17 7.79
N SER A 305 11.74 -5.05 8.40
CA SER A 305 11.68 -6.51 8.22
C SER A 305 11.00 -7.24 9.39
N SER A 306 10.17 -6.52 10.16
CA SER A 306 9.25 -7.07 11.16
C SER A 306 7.81 -7.00 10.65
N THR A 307 6.89 -7.70 11.32
CA THR A 307 5.46 -7.60 11.02
C THR A 307 4.95 -6.17 11.22
N SER A 308 4.15 -5.68 10.28
CA SER A 308 3.57 -4.34 10.32
C SER A 308 2.38 -4.20 9.37
N TYR A 309 1.65 -3.09 9.52
CA TYR A 309 0.65 -2.61 8.58
C TYR A 309 0.90 -1.14 8.26
N GLY A 310 0.32 -0.65 7.17
CA GLY A 310 0.49 0.72 6.69
C GLY A 310 -0.70 1.60 7.05
N VAL A 311 -0.43 2.87 7.32
CA VAL A 311 -1.44 3.90 7.55
C VAL A 311 -1.10 5.14 6.75
N LEU A 312 -2.09 5.73 6.06
CA LEU A 312 -2.00 7.03 5.41
C LEU A 312 -3.01 7.96 6.08
N LYS A 313 -2.54 9.10 6.56
CA LYS A 313 -3.35 10.14 7.20
C LYS A 313 -3.30 11.39 6.32
N PHE A 314 -4.43 11.75 5.74
CA PHE A 314 -4.58 12.89 4.84
C PHE A 314 -5.07 14.10 5.63
N ASP A 315 -4.35 15.21 5.47
CA ASP A 315 -4.78 16.56 5.84
C ASP A 315 -5.03 17.31 4.53
N LEU A 316 -6.30 17.52 4.19
CA LEU A 316 -6.73 18.13 2.93
C LEU A 316 -6.68 19.65 2.95
N ASP A 317 -6.62 20.27 4.13
CA ASP A 317 -6.39 21.71 4.22
C ASP A 317 -4.94 22.04 3.85
N ALA A 318 -3.99 21.26 4.40
CA ALA A 318 -2.55 21.42 4.18
C ALA A 318 -2.02 20.67 2.95
N TYR A 319 -2.86 19.85 2.29
CA TYR A 319 -2.48 18.91 1.24
C TYR A 319 -1.28 18.05 1.65
N THR A 320 -1.33 17.52 2.88
CA THR A 320 -0.24 16.73 3.45
C THR A 320 -0.71 15.31 3.73
N VAL A 321 0.14 14.33 3.40
CA VAL A 321 -0.10 12.93 3.72
C VAL A 321 1.01 12.45 4.65
N THR A 322 0.61 11.95 5.82
CA THR A 322 1.50 11.27 6.76
C THR A 322 1.34 9.77 6.58
N MET A 323 2.41 9.11 6.15
CA MET A 323 2.46 7.66 5.90
C MET A 323 3.25 6.99 7.02
N GLN A 324 2.67 5.97 7.66
CA GLN A 324 3.25 5.30 8.82
C GLN A 324 3.30 3.78 8.60
N MET A 325 4.44 3.18 8.93
CA MET A 325 4.58 1.74 9.13
C MET A 325 4.35 1.45 10.61
N VAL A 326 3.30 0.72 10.94
CA VAL A 326 2.87 0.49 12.32
C VAL A 326 3.04 -0.98 12.68
N GLY A 327 3.79 -1.23 13.75
CA GLY A 327 4.05 -2.58 14.27
C GLY A 327 3.17 -2.92 15.46
N ASP A 328 3.64 -3.88 16.25
CA ASP A 328 2.94 -4.36 17.45
C ASP A 328 2.66 -3.22 18.44
N ASN A 329 1.53 -3.32 19.14
CA ASN A 329 1.07 -2.34 20.12
C ASN A 329 0.95 -0.90 19.55
N ASN A 330 0.67 -0.77 18.25
CA ASN A 330 0.55 0.51 17.54
C ASN A 330 1.82 1.37 17.56
N ILE A 331 2.99 0.76 17.72
CA ILE A 331 4.26 1.47 17.64
C ILE A 331 4.52 1.87 16.20
N VAL A 332 4.70 3.16 15.94
CA VAL A 332 5.15 3.67 14.63
C VAL A 332 6.62 3.31 14.47
N LEU A 333 6.92 2.39 13.56
CA LEU A 333 8.26 1.89 13.27
C LEU A 333 9.04 2.84 12.36
N GLN A 334 8.31 3.50 11.46
CA GLN A 334 8.80 4.54 10.56
C GLN A 334 7.64 5.42 10.09
N GLU A 335 7.91 6.70 9.91
CA GLU A 335 6.96 7.69 9.37
C GLU A 335 7.62 8.46 8.23
N TYR A 336 6.83 8.76 7.21
CA TYR A 336 7.19 9.69 6.15
C TYR A 336 6.03 10.65 5.91
N LYS A 337 6.28 11.95 6.05
CA LYS A 337 5.29 13.02 5.86
C LYS A 337 5.63 13.78 4.58
N LYS A 338 4.64 13.93 3.69
CA LYS A 338 4.81 14.63 2.41
C LYS A 338 3.70 15.64 2.17
N GLN A 339 4.09 16.88 1.91
CA GLN A 339 3.21 17.90 1.37
C GLN A 339 3.14 17.80 -0.16
N TYR A 340 1.94 17.91 -0.70
CA TYR A 340 1.61 17.83 -2.11
C TYR A 340 1.11 19.18 -2.64
N PRO A 341 1.23 19.45 -3.95
CA PRO A 341 0.60 20.59 -4.58
C PRO A 341 -0.92 20.55 -4.44
N LYS A 342 -1.51 21.72 -4.18
CA LYS A 342 -2.95 21.92 -4.22
C LYS A 342 -3.50 21.96 -5.64
N ASP A 343 -2.71 22.47 -6.60
CA ASP A 343 -3.17 22.77 -7.98
C ASP A 343 -2.68 21.79 -9.04
#